data_AF-A0A124IJI1-F1
#
_entry.id   AF-A0A124IJI1-F1
#
_cell.length_a   1.000
_cell.length_b   1.000
_cell.length_c   1.000
_cell.angle_alpha   90.00
_cell.angle_beta   90.00
_cell.angle_gamma   90.00
#
_symmetry.space_group_name_H-M   'P 1'
#
loop_
_entity.id
_entity.type
_entity.pdbx_description
1 polymer ?
#
loop_
_entity_poly.entity_id
_entity_poly.type
_entity_poly.pdbx_seq_one_letter_code
_entity_poly.pdbx_strand_id
1 'polypeptide(L)'
;MNMIPNDHLTAVQLIQLILAPAVMINACGLLLLGINNKYSLVVNRIRLLNEEKRRLFMKVGERPITTDENVRLESIAIQIKALVYRVKLVRNTVLCYTTGVAMFVFTSLLLGASYFISMDLNIVIVSSFLIGMSLVLVGVIFAGFETYKGYEIIAYEVKVHE
;
A
#
# COMPACT_ATOMS: atom_id res chain seq x y z
N MET A 1 26.07 -7.35 50.14
CA MET A 1 26.29 -8.48 49.21
C MET A 1 24.94 -9.10 48.92
N ASN A 2 24.38 -8.83 47.74
CA ASN A 2 23.46 -9.72 47.02
C ASN A 2 23.17 -9.14 45.63
N MET A 3 23.81 -9.77 44.64
CA MET A 3 23.25 -10.19 43.35
C MET A 3 22.48 -9.14 42.55
N ILE A 4 23.21 -8.32 41.79
CA ILE A 4 22.70 -7.80 40.52
C ILE A 4 22.54 -9.04 39.61
N PRO A 5 21.32 -9.40 39.15
CA PRO A 5 21.20 -10.46 38.18
C PRO A 5 21.85 -9.95 36.89
N ASN A 6 22.94 -10.59 36.48
CA ASN A 6 23.35 -10.54 35.08
C ASN A 6 22.33 -11.36 34.29
N ASP A 7 21.16 -10.76 34.02
CA ASP A 7 20.16 -11.33 33.12
C ASP A 7 20.68 -11.22 31.70
N HIS A 8 21.62 -12.09 31.35
CA HIS A 8 21.90 -12.38 29.96
C HIS A 8 20.64 -13.01 29.38
N LEU A 9 20.00 -12.27 28.49
CA LEU A 9 18.85 -12.75 27.74
C LEU A 9 19.20 -14.09 27.10
N THR A 10 18.44 -15.14 27.45
CA THR A 10 18.67 -16.47 26.86
C THR A 10 18.37 -16.43 25.37
N ALA A 11 19.02 -17.31 24.59
CA ALA A 11 18.75 -17.42 23.16
C ALA A 11 17.25 -17.64 22.85
N VAL A 12 16.54 -18.38 23.73
CA VAL A 12 15.09 -18.62 23.61
C VAL A 12 14.29 -17.32 23.76
N GLN A 13 14.59 -16.50 24.77
CA GLN A 13 13.92 -15.20 24.98
C GLN A 13 14.18 -14.25 23.81
N LEU A 14 15.40 -14.25 23.26
CA LEU A 14 15.74 -13.41 22.10
C LEU A 14 14.92 -13.80 20.87
N ILE A 15 14.80 -15.11 20.60
CA ILE A 15 13.96 -15.63 19.51
C ILE A 15 12.49 -15.24 19.72
N GLN A 16 11.98 -15.30 20.95
CA GLN A 16 10.62 -14.88 21.28
C GLN A 16 10.39 -13.38 21.03
N LEU A 17 11.37 -12.53 21.35
CA LEU A 17 11.27 -11.08 21.08
C LEU A 17 11.27 -10.78 19.58
N ILE A 18 12.11 -11.48 18.80
CA ILE A 18 12.18 -11.35 17.34
C ILE A 18 10.85 -11.79 16.66
N LEU A 19 10.06 -12.64 17.32
CA LEU A 19 8.78 -13.10 16.79
C LEU A 19 7.80 -11.95 16.55
N ALA A 20 7.80 -10.90 17.40
CA ALA A 20 6.87 -9.78 17.27
C ALA A 20 7.02 -9.01 15.93
N PRO A 21 8.20 -8.47 15.56
CA PRO A 21 8.38 -7.87 14.25
C PRO A 21 8.19 -8.87 13.10
N ALA A 22 8.55 -10.15 13.29
CA ALA A 22 8.33 -11.18 12.27
C ALA A 22 6.83 -11.39 11.94
N VAL A 23 5.95 -11.42 12.95
CA VAL A 23 4.50 -11.50 12.74
C VAL A 23 3.99 -10.26 12.00
N MET A 24 4.49 -9.07 12.34
CA MET A 24 4.10 -7.83 11.67
C MET A 24 4.52 -7.80 10.20
N ILE A 25 5.70 -8.33 9.86
CA ILE A 25 6.14 -8.49 8.47
C ILE A 25 5.18 -9.39 7.69
N ASN A 26 4.78 -10.53 8.27
CA ASN A 26 3.83 -11.44 7.63
C ASN A 26 2.45 -10.80 7.42
N ALA A 27 1.92 -10.09 8.42
CA ALA A 27 0.66 -9.37 8.31
C ALA A 27 0.72 -8.30 7.20
N CYS A 28 1.80 -7.52 7.14
CA CYS A 28 2.02 -6.56 6.06
C CYS A 28 2.15 -7.22 4.70
N GLY A 29 2.76 -8.41 4.63
CA GLY A 29 2.83 -9.21 3.41
C GLY A 29 1.45 -9.54 2.85
N LEU A 30 0.51 -9.96 3.69
CA LEU A 30 -0.88 -10.21 3.28
C LEU A 30 -1.58 -8.94 2.79
N LEU A 31 -1.39 -7.81 3.49
CA LEU A 31 -1.94 -6.52 3.07
C LEU A 31 -1.36 -6.05 1.73
N LEU A 32 -0.06 -6.19 1.53
CA LEU A 32 0.64 -5.88 0.29
C LEU A 32 0.14 -6.75 -0.87
N LEU A 33 -0.09 -8.04 -0.65
CA LEU A 33 -0.66 -8.92 -1.68
C LEU A 33 -2.02 -8.40 -2.17
N GLY A 34 -2.92 -8.05 -1.24
CA GLY A 34 -4.23 -7.50 -1.59
C GLY A 34 -4.13 -6.19 -2.38
N ILE A 35 -3.27 -5.27 -1.94
CA ILE A 35 -3.11 -3.95 -2.56
C ILE A 35 -2.36 -4.02 -3.90
N ASN A 36 -1.36 -4.89 -4.06
CA ASN A 36 -0.65 -5.08 -5.33
C ASN A 36 -1.56 -5.68 -6.40
N ASN A 37 -2.47 -6.58 -6.02
CA ASN A 37 -3.50 -7.09 -6.92
C ASN A 37 -4.43 -5.96 -7.37
N LYS A 38 -4.91 -5.12 -6.45
CA LYS A 38 -5.70 -3.93 -6.79
C LYS A 38 -4.93 -2.97 -7.70
N TYR A 39 -3.65 -2.72 -7.44
CA TYR A 39 -2.79 -1.86 -8.25
C TYR A 39 -2.76 -2.33 -9.71
N SER A 40 -2.46 -3.62 -9.92
CA SER A 40 -2.39 -4.23 -11.24
C SER A 40 -3.72 -4.12 -11.99
N LEU A 41 -4.85 -4.35 -11.31
CA LEU A 41 -6.18 -4.24 -11.90
C LEU A 41 -6.51 -2.81 -12.35
N VAL A 42 -6.28 -1.81 -11.49
CA VAL A 42 -6.58 -0.41 -11.80
C VAL A 42 -5.70 0.09 -12.95
N VAL A 43 -4.40 -0.24 -12.94
CA VAL A 43 -3.48 0.12 -14.04
C VAL A 43 -3.90 -0.53 -15.34
N ASN A 44 -4.30 -1.82 -15.32
CA ASN A 44 -4.78 -2.50 -16.50
C ASN A 44 -6.04 -1.84 -17.07
N ARG A 45 -7.00 -1.46 -16.20
CA ARG A 45 -8.21 -0.74 -16.63
C ARG A 45 -7.89 0.60 -17.30
N ILE A 46 -6.91 1.35 -16.79
CA ILE A 46 -6.44 2.60 -17.42
C ILE A 46 -5.87 2.31 -18.82
N ARG A 47 -5.04 1.27 -18.97
CA ARG A 47 -4.44 0.91 -20.27
C ARG A 47 -5.51 0.59 -21.31
N LEU A 48 -6.52 -0.21 -20.94
CA LEU A 48 -7.63 -0.56 -21.82
C LEU A 48 -8.43 0.67 -22.26
N LEU A 49 -8.78 1.56 -21.33
CA LEU A 49 -9.50 2.80 -21.66
C LEU A 49 -8.67 3.74 -22.56
N ASN A 50 -7.35 3.79 -22.34
CA ASN A 50 -6.48 4.62 -23.16
C ASN A 50 -6.28 4.04 -24.58
N GLU A 51 -6.28 2.71 -24.72
CA GLU A 51 -6.33 2.05 -26.03
C GLU A 51 -7.64 2.32 -26.75
N GLU A 52 -8.79 2.24 -26.04
CA GLU A 52 -10.10 2.59 -26.60
C GLU A 52 -10.12 4.04 -27.09
N LYS A 53 -9.65 4.98 -26.26
CA LYS A 53 -9.48 6.39 -26.64
C LYS A 53 -8.65 6.52 -27.92
N ARG A 54 -7.49 5.85 -28.01
CA ARG A 54 -6.62 5.90 -29.20
C ARG A 54 -7.33 5.37 -30.45
N ARG A 55 -8.09 4.28 -30.34
CA ARG A 55 -8.87 3.72 -31.45
C ARG A 55 -9.96 4.68 -31.95
N LEU A 56 -10.64 5.37 -31.04
CA LEU A 56 -11.62 6.40 -31.40
C LEU A 56 -10.94 7.57 -32.13
N PHE A 57 -9.79 8.04 -31.66
CA PHE A 57 -9.02 9.10 -32.34
C PHE A 57 -8.52 8.71 -33.73
N MET A 58 -8.15 7.45 -33.96
CA MET A 58 -7.73 6.99 -35.29
C MET A 58 -8.86 7.04 -36.32
N LYS A 59 -10.12 6.78 -35.90
CA LYS A 59 -11.30 6.83 -36.79
C LYS A 59 -11.68 8.25 -37.24
N VAL A 60 -11.22 9.27 -36.50
CA VAL A 60 -11.47 10.70 -36.81
C VAL A 60 -10.80 11.12 -38.12
N GLY A 61 -9.68 10.48 -38.47
CA GLY A 61 -9.00 10.75 -39.75
C GLY A 61 -9.77 10.24 -40.97
N GLU A 62 -10.71 9.31 -40.78
CA GLU A 62 -11.48 8.67 -41.85
C GLU A 62 -12.88 9.26 -42.02
N ARG A 63 -13.47 9.81 -40.95
CA ARG A 63 -14.81 10.41 -40.96
C ARG A 63 -15.00 11.44 -39.84
N PRO A 64 -15.88 12.44 -40.01
CA PRO A 64 -16.24 13.35 -38.94
C PRO A 64 -16.79 12.59 -37.72
N ILE A 65 -16.38 13.02 -36.52
CA ILE A 65 -16.78 12.43 -35.23
C ILE A 65 -18.28 12.58 -35.03
N THR A 66 -18.97 11.50 -34.69
CA THR A 66 -20.40 11.58 -34.34
C THR A 66 -20.59 12.14 -32.93
N THR A 67 -21.76 12.71 -32.63
CA THR A 67 -22.10 13.20 -31.29
C THR A 67 -21.90 12.11 -30.22
N ASP A 68 -22.26 10.86 -30.52
CA ASP A 68 -22.09 9.72 -29.61
C ASP A 68 -20.61 9.38 -29.33
N GLU A 69 -19.74 9.48 -30.34
CA GLU A 69 -18.30 9.26 -30.19
C GLU A 69 -17.66 10.35 -29.31
N ASN A 70 -18.12 11.61 -29.42
CA ASN A 70 -17.69 12.70 -28.55
C ASN A 70 -18.10 12.47 -27.09
N VAL A 71 -19.36 12.08 -26.83
CA VAL A 71 -19.84 11.76 -25.49
C VAL A 71 -19.07 10.59 -24.88
N ARG A 72 -18.73 9.57 -25.68
CA ARG A 72 -17.91 8.44 -25.23
C ARG A 72 -16.49 8.86 -24.89
N LEU A 73 -15.86 9.71 -25.69
CA LEU A 73 -14.51 10.24 -25.41
C LEU A 73 -14.47 11.03 -24.11
N GLU A 74 -15.48 11.85 -23.85
CA GLU A 74 -15.61 12.60 -22.60
C GLU A 74 -15.76 11.66 -21.39
N SER A 75 -16.63 10.65 -21.52
CA SER A 75 -16.83 9.61 -20.50
C SER A 75 -15.53 8.86 -20.17
N ILE A 76 -14.76 8.49 -21.19
CA ILE A 76 -13.45 7.83 -21.02
C ILE A 76 -12.47 8.76 -20.29
N ALA A 77 -12.43 10.05 -20.64
CA ALA A 77 -11.55 11.02 -20.00
C ALA A 77 -11.86 11.16 -18.50
N ILE A 78 -13.14 11.20 -18.13
CA ILE A 78 -13.59 11.25 -16.73
C ILE A 78 -13.18 9.98 -15.98
N GLN A 79 -13.42 8.79 -16.55
CA GLN A 79 -13.05 7.51 -15.94
C GLN A 79 -11.54 7.38 -15.73
N ILE A 80 -10.73 7.76 -16.73
CA ILE A 80 -9.26 7.74 -16.60
C ILE A 80 -8.81 8.66 -15.47
N LYS A 81 -9.37 9.88 -15.37
CA LYS A 81 -9.03 10.83 -14.30
C LYS A 81 -9.32 10.24 -12.91
N ALA A 82 -10.48 9.58 -12.75
CA ALA A 82 -10.87 8.94 -11.50
C ALA A 82 -9.97 7.74 -11.15
N LEU A 83 -9.64 6.89 -12.13
CA LEU A 83 -8.75 5.75 -11.94
C LEU A 83 -7.32 6.19 -11.61
N VAL A 84 -6.80 7.25 -12.22
CA VAL A 84 -5.47 7.80 -11.89
C VAL A 84 -5.41 8.28 -10.44
N TYR A 85 -6.48 8.90 -9.93
CA TYR A 85 -6.55 9.27 -8.52
C TYR A 85 -6.49 8.03 -7.62
N ARG A 86 -7.24 6.96 -7.96
CA ARG A 86 -7.20 5.69 -7.22
C ARG A 86 -5.81 5.05 -7.25
N VAL A 87 -5.12 5.04 -8.39
CA VAL A 87 -3.73 4.52 -8.48
C VAL A 87 -2.79 5.25 -7.52
N LYS A 88 -2.94 6.58 -7.35
CA LYS A 88 -2.12 7.34 -6.39
C LYS A 88 -2.34 6.87 -4.95
N LEU A 89 -3.58 6.61 -4.56
CA LEU A 89 -3.91 6.08 -3.23
C LEU A 89 -3.32 4.69 -3.02
N VAL A 90 -3.54 3.77 -3.98
CA VAL A 90 -2.98 2.42 -3.94
C VAL A 90 -1.45 2.45 -3.84
N ARG A 91 -0.80 3.29 -4.65
CA ARG A 91 0.66 3.46 -4.63
C ARG A 91 1.13 3.94 -3.26
N ASN A 92 0.47 4.94 -2.68
CA ASN A 92 0.84 5.46 -1.37
C ASN A 92 0.66 4.40 -0.27
N THR A 93 -0.39 3.57 -0.33
CA THR A 93 -0.55 2.41 0.55
C THR A 93 0.61 1.43 0.42
N VAL A 94 1.00 1.05 -0.80
CA VAL A 94 2.13 0.15 -1.04
C VAL A 94 3.41 0.73 -0.44
N LEU A 95 3.70 2.01 -0.70
CA LEU A 95 4.89 2.67 -0.15
C LEU A 95 4.90 2.63 1.39
N CYS A 96 3.79 3.01 2.03
CA CYS A 96 3.68 2.96 3.49
C CYS A 96 3.91 1.55 4.05
N TYR A 97 3.30 0.52 3.47
CA TYR A 97 3.47 -0.86 3.92
C TYR A 97 4.90 -1.38 3.67
N THR A 98 5.48 -1.11 2.51
CA THR A 98 6.86 -1.52 2.21
C THR A 98 7.85 -0.85 3.15
N THR A 99 7.69 0.45 3.43
CA THR A 99 8.53 1.14 4.42
C THR A 99 8.28 0.61 5.84
N GLY A 100 7.04 0.28 6.20
CA GLY A 100 6.72 -0.36 7.47
C GLY A 100 7.41 -1.71 7.65
N VAL A 101 7.36 -2.57 6.62
CA VAL A 101 8.09 -3.85 6.59
C VAL A 101 9.59 -3.62 6.78
N ALA A 102 10.18 -2.65 6.08
CA ALA A 102 11.60 -2.33 6.24
C ALA A 102 11.93 -1.92 7.69
N MET A 103 11.07 -1.15 8.36
CA MET A 103 11.24 -0.76 9.76
C MET A 103 11.11 -1.95 10.73
N PHE A 104 10.23 -2.92 10.46
CA PHE A 104 10.13 -4.13 11.28
C PHE A 104 11.33 -5.06 11.09
N VAL A 105 11.82 -5.21 9.86
CA VAL A 105 13.09 -5.92 9.59
C VAL A 105 14.23 -5.25 10.33
N PHE A 106 14.32 -3.92 10.26
CA PHE A 106 15.33 -3.14 10.99
C PHE A 106 15.21 -3.33 12.51
N THR A 107 13.99 -3.30 13.06
CA THR A 107 13.74 -3.58 14.48
C THR A 107 14.22 -4.99 14.87
N SER A 108 13.95 -6.00 14.03
CA SER A 108 14.41 -7.37 14.25
C SER A 108 15.94 -7.49 14.26
N LEU A 109 16.62 -6.74 13.39
CA LEU A 109 18.09 -6.68 13.36
C LEU A 109 18.64 -5.98 14.61
N LEU A 110 18.03 -4.89 15.06
CA LEU A 110 18.42 -4.20 16.28
C LEU A 110 18.25 -5.06 17.54
N LEU A 111 17.15 -5.82 17.64
CA LEU A 111 16.95 -6.81 18.70
C LEU A 111 18.03 -7.88 18.70
N GLY A 112 18.41 -8.40 17.53
CA GLY A 112 19.54 -9.34 17.42
C GLY A 112 20.87 -8.71 17.80
N ALA A 113 21.11 -7.46 17.38
CA ALA A 113 22.35 -6.73 17.66
C ALA A 113 22.50 -6.36 19.14
N SER A 114 21.40 -6.09 19.86
CA SER A 114 21.44 -5.76 21.29
C SER A 114 21.95 -6.92 22.15
N TYR A 115 21.99 -8.15 21.63
CA TYR A 115 22.62 -9.28 22.31
C TYR A 115 24.16 -9.19 22.29
N PHE A 116 24.74 -8.65 21.21
CA PHE A 116 26.20 -8.59 21.03
C PHE A 116 26.80 -7.25 21.48
N ILE A 117 26.00 -6.19 21.53
CA ILE A 117 26.45 -4.83 21.84
C ILE A 117 26.07 -4.49 23.28
N SER A 118 27.03 -4.01 24.08
CA SER A 118 26.81 -3.62 25.48
C SER A 118 26.10 -2.27 25.67
N MET A 119 25.67 -1.63 24.57
CA MET A 119 24.98 -0.35 24.56
C MET A 119 23.47 -0.57 24.72
N ASP A 120 22.83 0.30 25.49
CA ASP A 120 21.37 0.30 25.61
C ASP A 120 20.73 0.78 24.30
N LEU A 121 20.20 -0.16 23.51
CA LEU A 121 19.49 0.08 22.25
C LEU A 121 17.96 0.13 22.43
N ASN A 122 17.43 0.03 23.66
CA ASN A 122 16.00 -0.14 23.89
C ASN A 122 15.17 1.00 23.28
N ILE A 123 15.60 2.25 23.46
CA ILE A 123 14.88 3.40 22.90
C ILE A 123 14.85 3.37 21.37
N VAL A 124 15.93 2.93 20.72
CA VAL A 124 16.03 2.84 19.27
C VAL A 124 15.13 1.73 18.74
N ILE A 125 15.14 0.56 19.40
CA ILE A 125 14.31 -0.61 19.07
C ILE A 125 12.82 -0.26 19.17
N VAL A 126 12.40 0.33 20.30
CA VAL A 126 11.00 0.71 20.51
C VAL A 126 10.57 1.79 19.52
N SER A 127 11.43 2.78 19.26
CA SER A 127 11.13 3.85 18.30
C SER A 127 10.99 3.31 16.88
N SER A 128 11.89 2.44 16.42
CA SER A 128 11.80 1.85 15.08
C SER A 128 10.54 1.00 14.92
N PHE A 129 10.16 0.26 15.95
CA PHE A 129 8.93 -0.54 15.96
C PHE A 129 7.67 0.35 15.85
N LEU A 130 7.61 1.42 16.66
CA LEU A 130 6.48 2.37 16.64
C LEU A 130 6.38 3.14 15.32
N ILE A 131 7.51 3.51 14.71
CA ILE A 131 7.53 4.11 13.37
C ILE A 131 6.96 3.12 12.34
N GLY A 132 7.39 1.87 12.38
CA GLY A 132 6.85 0.81 11.52
C GLY A 132 5.32 0.67 11.67
N MET A 133 4.83 0.62 12.91
CA MET A 133 3.39 0.53 13.21
C MET A 133 2.61 1.74 12.72
N SER A 134 3.16 2.94 12.90
CA SER A 134 2.55 4.20 12.43
C SER A 134 2.45 4.23 10.91
N LEU A 135 3.48 3.78 10.19
CA LEU A 135 3.46 3.65 8.73
C LEU A 135 2.39 2.67 8.26
N VAL A 136 2.22 1.54 8.94
CA VAL A 136 1.12 0.61 8.64
C VAL A 136 -0.24 1.27 8.83
N LEU A 137 -0.45 2.01 9.92
CA LEU A 137 -1.70 2.74 10.15
C LEU A 137 -2.00 3.75 9.03
N VAL A 138 -1.00 4.54 8.62
CA VAL A 138 -1.13 5.48 7.49
C VAL A 138 -1.46 4.74 6.19
N GLY A 139 -0.83 3.59 5.94
CA GLY A 139 -1.12 2.75 4.77
C GLY A 139 -2.56 2.24 4.76
N VAL A 140 -3.09 1.81 5.91
CA VAL A 140 -4.48 1.37 6.08
C VAL A 140 -5.45 2.52 5.81
N ILE A 141 -5.14 3.74 6.28
CA ILE A 141 -5.96 4.93 6.00
C ILE A 141 -6.04 5.19 4.48
N PHE A 142 -4.90 5.16 3.77
CA PHE A 142 -4.91 5.28 2.31
C PHE A 142 -5.70 4.16 1.61
N ALA A 143 -5.62 2.93 2.11
CA ALA A 143 -6.39 1.79 1.58
C ALA A 143 -7.90 1.96 1.80
N GLY A 144 -8.29 2.54 2.95
CA GLY A 144 -9.67 2.90 3.25
C GLY A 144 -10.19 3.96 2.29
N PHE A 145 -9.43 5.03 2.06
CA PHE A 145 -9.79 6.06 1.07
C PHE A 145 -9.90 5.50 -0.36
N GLU A 146 -9.01 4.59 -0.74
CA GLU A 146 -9.08 3.89 -2.03
C GLU A 146 -10.39 3.12 -2.18
N THR A 147 -10.79 2.39 -1.13
CA THR A 147 -12.01 1.58 -1.13
C THR A 147 -13.25 2.46 -1.19
N TYR A 148 -13.28 3.55 -0.42
CA TYR A 148 -14.36 4.54 -0.45
C TYR A 148 -14.53 5.17 -1.84
N LYS A 149 -13.43 5.62 -2.45
CA LYS A 149 -13.45 6.23 -3.78
C LYS A 149 -13.79 5.23 -4.88
N GLY A 150 -13.41 3.96 -4.70
CA GLY A 150 -13.84 2.88 -5.58
C GLY A 150 -15.36 2.70 -5.59
N TYR A 151 -16.00 2.76 -4.42
CA TYR A 151 -17.45 2.67 -4.29
C TYR A 151 -18.17 3.88 -4.89
N GLU A 152 -17.68 5.10 -4.65
CA GLU A 152 -18.27 6.34 -5.17
C GLU A 152 -18.38 6.34 -6.72
N ILE A 153 -17.37 5.83 -7.41
CA ILE A 153 -17.37 5.74 -8.88
C ILE A 153 -18.46 4.77 -9.36
N ILE A 154 -18.56 3.59 -8.75
CA ILE A 154 -19.56 2.58 -9.13
C ILE A 154 -20.97 3.10 -8.84
N ALA A 155 -21.17 3.77 -7.70
CA ALA A 155 -22.46 4.35 -7.34
C ALA A 155 -22.89 5.45 -8.35
N TYR A 156 -21.94 6.22 -8.89
CA TYR A 156 -22.22 7.18 -9.95
C TYR A 156 -22.59 6.49 -11.27
N GLU A 157 -21.85 5.44 -11.67
CA GLU A 157 -22.14 4.68 -12.89
C GLU A 157 -23.55 4.05 -12.86
N VAL A 158 -23.98 3.49 -11.73
CA VAL A 158 -25.32 2.89 -11.60
C VAL A 158 -26.43 3.94 -11.71
N LYS A 159 -26.28 5.11 -11.06
CA LYS A 159 -27.28 6.17 -11.09
C LYS A 159 -27.46 6.86 -12.45
N VAL A 160 -26.47 6.78 -13.32
CA VAL A 160 -26.57 7.33 -14.69
C VAL A 160 -27.31 6.37 -15.64
N HIS A 161 -27.51 5.11 -15.21
CA HIS A 161 -28.22 4.08 -15.97
C HIS A 161 -29.63 3.76 -15.44
N GLU A 162 -30.09 4.44 -14.38
CA GLU A 162 -31.51 4.55 -13.97
C GLU A 162 -32.15 5.80 -14.58
#